data_AF-N1NV11-F1
#
_entry.id   AF-N1NV11-F1
#
_cell.length_a   1.000
_cell.length_b   1.000
_cell.length_c   1.000
_cell.angle_alpha   90.00
_cell.angle_beta   90.00
_cell.angle_gamma   90.00
#
_symmetry.space_group_name_H-M   'P 1'
#
loop_
_entity.id
_entity.type
_entity.pdbx_description
1 polymer ?
#
loop_
_entity_poly.entity_id
_entity_poly.type
_entity_poly.pdbx_seq_one_letter_code
_entity_poly.pdbx_strand_id
1 'polypeptide(L)'
;MPSVWSKLSDFWTWFLWGKRTYSDLDAEKKKEARHDLYCRLFVISNSVYFVTLYATFLLSMKTATLTEIGLNKIVPEGDIWKRRVGRCCFGIYAVLHLITMSTGMIFIVAPFYKFGFTRTLELLRYFFGL
;
A
#
# COMPACT_ATOMS: atom_id res chain seq x y z
N MET A 1 -36.47 5.55 18.06
CA MET A 1 -35.53 6.12 17.07
C MET A 1 -34.35 5.16 16.97
N PRO A 2 -33.95 4.69 15.77
CA PRO A 2 -32.74 3.87 15.64
C PRO A 2 -31.57 4.66 16.19
N SER A 3 -30.72 4.02 16.99
CA SER A 3 -29.58 4.67 17.60
C SER A 3 -28.67 5.26 16.51
N VAL A 4 -27.98 6.36 16.82
CA VAL A 4 -26.98 6.97 15.92
C VAL A 4 -25.98 5.89 15.44
N TRP A 5 -25.70 4.88 16.26
CA TRP A 5 -24.90 3.70 15.94
C TRP A 5 -25.49 2.76 14.87
N SER A 6 -26.81 2.54 14.83
CA SER A 6 -27.41 1.64 13.84
C SER A 6 -27.35 2.23 12.44
N LYS A 7 -27.49 3.56 12.35
CA LYS A 7 -27.35 4.31 11.09
C LYS A 7 -25.89 4.46 10.69
N LEU A 8 -24.96 4.68 11.62
CA LEU A 8 -23.53 4.71 11.31
C LEU A 8 -23.03 3.34 10.82
N SER A 9 -23.60 2.25 11.34
CA SER A 9 -23.39 0.87 10.87
C SER A 9 -23.85 0.71 9.41
N ASP A 10 -25.12 0.92 9.09
CA ASP A 10 -25.62 0.82 7.71
C ASP A 10 -24.83 1.73 6.75
N PHE A 11 -24.45 2.92 7.23
CA PHE A 11 -23.70 3.94 6.52
C PHE A 11 -22.29 3.48 6.14
N TRP A 12 -21.51 2.85 7.02
CA TRP A 12 -20.24 2.18 6.64
C TRP A 12 -20.46 0.99 5.70
N THR A 13 -21.60 0.34 5.82
CA THR A 13 -21.89 -0.92 5.12
C THR A 13 -22.32 -0.73 3.67
N TRP A 14 -22.78 0.46 3.31
CA TRP A 14 -22.91 0.88 1.92
C TRP A 14 -21.71 1.70 1.43
N PHE A 15 -21.16 2.59 2.27
CA PHE A 15 -20.17 3.62 1.91
C PHE A 15 -18.83 3.09 1.46
N LEU A 16 -18.51 1.86 1.83
CA LEU A 16 -17.55 1.15 1.02
C LEU A 16 -18.20 0.90 -0.36
N TRP A 17 -18.93 -0.16 -0.69
CA TRP A 17 -19.12 -0.43 -2.12
C TRP A 17 -20.44 -1.11 -2.53
N GLY A 18 -21.53 -0.36 -2.57
CA GLY A 18 -22.54 -0.56 -3.62
C GLY A 18 -23.99 -0.77 -3.19
N LYS A 19 -24.89 -0.33 -4.08
CA LYS A 19 -26.36 -0.06 -4.02
C LYS A 19 -27.28 -0.91 -3.12
N ARG A 20 -26.86 -2.04 -2.56
CA ARG A 20 -27.73 -2.88 -1.71
C ARG A 20 -27.35 -2.74 -0.24
N THR A 21 -28.36 -2.48 0.58
CA THR A 21 -28.26 -2.51 2.03
C THR A 21 -27.77 -3.88 2.49
N TYR A 22 -26.83 -3.90 3.44
CA TYR A 22 -26.20 -5.15 3.91
C TYR A 22 -27.22 -6.17 4.41
N SER A 23 -28.32 -5.70 4.99
CA SER A 23 -29.46 -6.52 5.41
C SER A 23 -29.95 -7.45 4.31
N ASP A 24 -29.95 -6.97 3.06
CA ASP A 24 -30.58 -7.61 1.89
C ASP A 24 -29.63 -8.57 1.16
N LEU A 25 -28.39 -8.65 1.61
CA LEU A 25 -27.39 -9.56 1.06
C LEU A 25 -27.56 -10.96 1.68
N ASP A 26 -27.45 -11.96 0.82
CA ASP A 26 -27.38 -13.37 1.25
C ASP A 26 -26.11 -13.64 2.07
N ALA A 27 -26.08 -14.73 2.85
CA ALA A 27 -25.00 -15.02 3.79
C ALA A 27 -23.61 -15.09 3.12
N GLU A 28 -23.53 -15.67 1.92
CA GLU A 28 -22.30 -15.75 1.13
C GLU A 28 -21.82 -14.34 0.69
N LYS A 29 -22.74 -13.51 0.18
CA LYS A 29 -22.44 -12.12 -0.22
C LYS A 29 -22.06 -11.24 0.97
N LYS A 30 -22.66 -11.47 2.14
CA LYS A 30 -22.26 -10.82 3.39
C LYS A 30 -20.82 -11.17 3.79
N LYS A 31 -20.38 -12.40 3.54
CA LYS A 31 -18.99 -12.83 3.80
C LYS A 31 -18.03 -12.12 2.84
N GLU A 32 -18.33 -12.11 1.54
CA GLU A 32 -17.54 -11.40 0.53
C GLU A 32 -17.43 -9.91 0.85
N ALA A 33 -18.56 -9.25 1.18
CA ALA A 33 -18.58 -7.83 1.57
C ALA A 33 -17.70 -7.53 2.79
N ARG A 34 -17.61 -8.45 3.77
CA ARG A 34 -16.70 -8.30 4.91
C ARG A 34 -15.23 -8.45 4.49
N HIS A 35 -14.89 -9.43 3.65
CA HIS A 35 -13.51 -9.56 3.14
C HIS A 35 -13.07 -8.32 2.38
N ASP A 36 -13.96 -7.80 1.54
CA ASP A 36 -13.76 -6.59 0.77
C ASP A 36 -13.58 -5.34 1.66
N LEU A 37 -14.41 -5.23 2.71
CA LEU A 37 -14.25 -4.23 3.78
C LEU A 37 -12.88 -4.32 4.46
N TYR A 38 -12.47 -5.52 4.90
CA TYR A 38 -11.17 -5.71 5.56
C TYR A 38 -10.01 -5.37 4.62
N CYS A 39 -10.11 -5.73 3.35
CA CYS A 39 -9.11 -5.39 2.35
C CYS A 39 -8.97 -3.86 2.21
N ARG A 40 -10.08 -3.13 2.15
CA ARG A 40 -10.05 -1.66 2.03
C ARG A 40 -9.57 -0.99 3.29
N LEU A 41 -10.01 -1.43 4.46
CA LEU A 41 -9.49 -0.91 5.72
C LEU A 41 -8.00 -1.19 5.84
N PHE A 42 -7.53 -2.36 5.38
CA PHE A 42 -6.12 -2.70 5.33
C PHE A 42 -5.36 -1.77 4.38
N VAL A 43 -5.87 -1.54 3.17
CA VAL A 43 -5.26 -0.61 2.19
C VAL A 43 -5.25 0.82 2.70
N ILE A 44 -6.34 1.29 3.32
CA ILE A 44 -6.43 2.63 3.89
C ILE A 44 -5.45 2.79 5.06
N SER A 45 -5.46 1.84 6.00
CA SER A 45 -4.58 1.84 7.17
C SER A 45 -3.10 1.72 6.78
N ASN A 46 -2.80 1.04 5.67
CA ASN A 46 -1.45 0.87 5.16
C ASN A 46 -1.15 1.76 3.94
N SER A 47 -1.97 2.78 3.70
CA SER A 47 -1.87 3.62 2.49
C SER A 47 -0.49 4.25 2.35
N VAL A 48 0.08 4.77 3.44
CA VAL A 48 1.43 5.36 3.46
C VAL A 48 2.51 4.32 3.13
N TYR A 49 2.36 3.09 3.61
CA TYR A 49 3.25 1.99 3.24
C TYR A 49 3.15 1.67 1.75
N PHE A 50 1.93 1.55 1.21
CA PHE A 50 1.70 1.27 -0.21
C PHE A 50 2.22 2.40 -1.12
N VAL A 51 2.03 3.65 -0.72
CA VAL A 51 2.58 4.82 -1.43
C VAL A 51 4.10 4.76 -1.43
N THR A 52 4.72 4.42 -0.29
CA THR A 52 6.18 4.27 -0.19
C THR A 52 6.69 3.14 -1.08
N LEU A 53 6.05 1.96 -1.04
CA LEU A 53 6.39 0.83 -1.88
C LEU A 53 6.27 1.16 -3.37
N TYR A 54 5.19 1.86 -3.76
CA TYR A 54 4.97 2.23 -5.15
C TYR A 54 5.97 3.31 -5.63
N ALA A 55 6.24 4.32 -4.81
CA ALA A 55 7.22 5.36 -5.14
C ALA A 55 8.64 4.79 -5.30
N THR A 56 9.05 3.91 -4.38
CA THR A 56 10.37 3.26 -4.42
C THR A 56 10.50 2.29 -5.59
N PHE A 57 9.42 1.57 -5.93
CA PHE A 57 9.33 0.78 -7.15
C PHE A 57 9.55 1.63 -8.41
N LEU A 58 8.77 2.71 -8.57
CA LEU A 58 8.87 3.59 -9.74
C LEU A 58 10.25 4.22 -9.88
N LEU A 59 10.83 4.71 -8.78
CA LEU A 59 12.17 5.29 -8.78
C LEU A 59 13.21 4.25 -9.20
N SER A 60 13.15 3.05 -8.64
CA SER A 60 14.13 1.99 -8.90
C SER A 60 14.01 1.46 -10.32
N MET A 61 12.77 1.27 -10.79
CA MET A 61 12.49 0.80 -12.15
C MET A 61 12.94 1.84 -13.17
N LYS A 62 12.64 3.12 -12.97
CA LYS A 62 13.08 4.20 -13.85
C LYS A 62 14.59 4.25 -13.99
N THR A 63 15.32 4.16 -12.88
CA THR A 63 16.79 4.15 -12.89
C THR A 63 17.32 2.93 -13.64
N ALA A 64 16.78 1.73 -13.37
CA ALA A 64 17.21 0.51 -14.04
C ALA A 64 16.95 0.54 -15.56
N THR A 65 15.79 1.05 -16.00
CA THR A 65 15.48 1.24 -17.42
C THR A 65 16.40 2.26 -18.08
N LEU A 66 16.72 3.38 -17.41
CA LEU A 66 17.69 4.35 -17.94
C LEU A 66 19.08 3.75 -18.08
N THR A 67 19.52 2.95 -17.10
CA THR A 67 20.78 2.22 -17.18
C THR A 67 20.77 1.19 -18.31
N GLU A 68 19.66 0.49 -18.51
CA GLU A 68 19.50 -0.47 -19.63
C GLU A 68 19.64 0.22 -20.98
N ILE A 69 18.94 1.34 -21.18
CA ILE A 69 19.03 2.14 -22.42
C ILE A 69 20.46 2.63 -22.64
N GLY A 70 21.15 3.05 -21.58
CA GLY A 70 22.55 3.47 -21.65
C GLY A 70 23.50 2.33 -22.04
N LEU A 71 23.38 1.17 -21.37
CA LEU A 71 24.23 0.01 -21.61
C LEU A 71 24.01 -0.58 -23.01
N ASN A 72 22.77 -0.65 -23.49
CA ASN A 72 22.45 -1.18 -24.82
C ASN A 72 23.04 -0.33 -25.97
N LYS A 73 23.45 0.92 -25.72
CA LYS A 73 24.16 1.74 -26.72
C LYS A 73 25.65 1.41 -26.84
N ILE A 74 26.23 0.75 -25.85
CA ILE A 74 27.67 0.53 -25.74
C ILE A 74 28.01 -0.96 -25.98
N VAL A 75 27.12 -1.84 -25.53
CA VAL A 75 27.37 -3.28 -25.53
C VAL A 75 27.09 -3.88 -26.92
N PRO A 76 27.88 -4.87 -27.39
CA PRO A 76 27.67 -5.49 -28.70
C PRO A 76 26.29 -6.14 -28.84
N GLU A 77 25.76 -6.11 -30.06
CA GLU A 77 24.52 -6.81 -30.38
C GLU A 77 24.71 -8.33 -30.26
N GLY A 78 23.96 -8.94 -29.34
CA GLY A 78 23.93 -10.39 -29.17
C GLY A 78 23.08 -10.78 -27.97
N ASP A 79 22.38 -11.91 -28.07
CA ASP A 79 21.46 -12.35 -27.02
C ASP A 79 22.16 -12.58 -25.67
N ILE A 80 23.40 -13.05 -25.70
CA ILE A 80 24.22 -13.24 -24.49
C ILE A 80 24.44 -11.91 -23.78
N TRP A 81 24.75 -10.86 -24.54
CA TRP A 81 24.99 -9.53 -24.01
C TRP A 81 23.72 -8.89 -23.47
N LYS A 82 22.61 -8.97 -24.20
CA LYS A 82 21.29 -8.52 -23.73
C LYS A 82 20.89 -9.18 -22.40
N ARG A 83 21.09 -10.50 -22.26
CA ARG A 83 20.84 -11.22 -21.00
C ARG A 83 21.75 -10.78 -19.85
N ARG A 84 22.99 -10.35 -20.13
CA ARG A 84 23.92 -9.82 -19.11
C ARG A 84 23.50 -8.42 -18.68
N VAL A 85 23.14 -7.55 -19.62
CA VAL A 85 22.62 -6.21 -19.33
C VAL A 85 21.35 -6.30 -18.50
N GLY A 86 20.38 -7.13 -18.90
CA GLY A 86 19.13 -7.32 -18.15
C GLY A 86 19.36 -7.77 -16.70
N ARG A 87 20.29 -8.70 -16.46
CA ARG A 87 20.66 -9.13 -15.10
C ARG A 87 21.33 -8.01 -14.29
N CYS A 88 22.18 -7.23 -14.93
CA CYS A 88 22.82 -6.06 -14.29
C CYS A 88 21.76 -5.03 -13.88
N CYS A 89 20.86 -4.66 -14.79
CA CYS A 89 19.77 -3.72 -14.53
C CYS A 89 18.80 -4.22 -13.46
N PHE A 90 18.48 -5.53 -13.44
CA PHE A 90 17.71 -6.12 -12.36
C PHE A 90 18.42 -6.03 -11.01
N GLY A 91 19.75 -6.25 -10.97
CA GLY A 91 20.56 -6.06 -9.77
C GLY A 91 20.52 -4.60 -9.26
N ILE A 92 20.65 -3.63 -10.17
CA ILE A 92 20.55 -2.20 -9.84
C ILE A 92 19.17 -1.87 -9.29
N TYR A 93 18.11 -2.36 -9.96
CA TYR A 93 16.73 -2.22 -9.49
C TYR A 93 16.59 -2.77 -8.06
N ALA A 94 17.04 -4.00 -7.80
CA ALA A 94 16.86 -4.66 -6.51
C ALA A 94 17.59 -3.92 -5.39
N VAL A 95 18.84 -3.50 -5.62
CA VAL A 95 19.63 -2.74 -4.64
C VAL A 95 19.01 -1.38 -4.37
N LEU A 96 18.65 -0.64 -5.43
CA LEU A 96 18.05 0.68 -5.27
C LEU A 96 16.67 0.60 -4.60
N HIS A 97 15.89 -0.43 -4.92
CA HIS A 97 14.60 -0.67 -4.28
C HIS A 97 14.77 -0.97 -2.79
N LEU A 98 15.73 -1.82 -2.42
CA LEU A 98 16.03 -2.13 -1.02
C LEU A 98 16.44 -0.87 -0.24
N ILE A 99 17.33 -0.04 -0.79
CA ILE A 99 17.79 1.20 -0.15
C ILE A 99 16.64 2.19 0.01
N THR A 100 15.92 2.45 -1.08
CA THR A 100 14.86 3.48 -1.09
C THR A 100 13.66 3.05 -0.25
N MET A 101 13.33 1.76 -0.24
CA MET A 101 12.33 1.19 0.66
C MET A 101 12.76 1.31 2.12
N SER A 102 14.01 1.00 2.44
CA SER A 102 14.53 1.16 3.81
C SER A 102 14.44 2.62 4.29
N THR A 103 14.84 3.56 3.44
CA THR A 103 14.71 5.00 3.70
C THR A 103 13.25 5.40 3.89
N GLY A 104 12.36 4.98 3.00
CA GLY A 104 10.92 5.27 3.10
C GLY A 104 10.31 4.70 4.39
N MET A 105 10.71 3.49 4.80
CA MET A 105 10.26 2.89 6.05
C MET A 105 10.69 3.70 7.28
N ILE A 106 11.95 4.13 7.32
CA ILE A 106 12.52 4.86 8.47
C ILE A 106 11.95 6.27 8.58
N PHE A 107 11.85 6.99 7.46
CA PHE A 107 11.55 8.43 7.48
C PHE A 107 10.09 8.78 7.21
N ILE A 108 9.32 7.88 6.59
CA ILE A 108 7.92 8.15 6.23
C ILE A 108 6.99 7.21 7.01
N VAL A 109 7.16 5.90 6.85
CA VAL A 109 6.20 4.92 7.35
C VAL A 109 6.22 4.81 8.88
N ALA A 110 7.40 4.61 9.49
CA ALA A 110 7.51 4.47 10.94
C ALA A 110 7.06 5.74 11.70
N PRO A 111 7.45 6.96 11.30
CA PRO A 111 6.96 8.18 11.94
C PRO A 111 5.45 8.38 11.79
N PHE A 112 4.88 8.05 10.62
CA PHE A 112 3.44 8.14 10.39
C PHE A 112 2.66 7.22 11.33
N TYR A 113 3.07 5.95 11.45
CA TYR A 113 2.43 5.02 12.36
C TYR A 113 2.64 5.39 13.82
N LYS A 114 3.83 5.87 14.19
CA LYS A 114 4.09 6.37 15.54
C LYS A 114 3.14 7.53 15.88
N PHE A 115 2.96 8.47 14.96
CA PHE A 115 2.01 9.58 15.12
C PHE A 115 0.58 9.08 15.28
N GLY A 116 0.11 8.22 14.36
CA GLY A 116 -1.23 7.64 14.41
C GLY A 116 -1.49 6.92 15.73
N PHE A 117 -0.57 6.05 16.15
CA PHE A 117 -0.67 5.30 17.40
C PHE A 117 -0.68 6.21 18.64
N THR A 118 0.19 7.23 18.68
CA THR A 118 0.24 8.19 19.78
C THR A 118 -1.08 8.93 19.92
N ARG A 119 -1.65 9.41 18.81
CA ARG A 119 -2.95 10.11 18.81
C ARG A 119 -4.10 9.19 19.21
N THR A 120 -4.11 7.94 18.75
CA THR A 120 -5.10 6.96 19.19
C THR A 120 -5.00 6.69 20.69
N LEU A 121 -3.79 6.55 21.23
CA LEU A 121 -3.60 6.39 22.67
C LEU A 121 -4.04 7.62 23.46
N GLU A 122 -3.71 8.83 23.02
CA GLU A 122 -4.19 10.07 23.66
C GLU A 122 -5.72 10.15 23.71
N LEU A 123 -6.39 9.80 22.62
CA LEU A 123 -7.85 9.74 22.56
C LEU A 123 -8.40 8.67 23.52
N LEU A 124 -7.81 7.49 23.56
CA LEU A 124 -8.22 6.43 24.48
C LEU A 124 -8.04 6.86 25.94
N ARG A 125 -6.92 7.51 26.28
CA ARG A 125 -6.70 8.07 27.62
C ARG A 125 -7.75 9.13 27.96
N TYR A 126 -8.07 10.02 27.03
CA TYR A 126 -9.10 11.03 27.22
C TYR A 126 -10.50 10.43 27.45
N PHE A 127 -10.90 9.43 26.67
CA PHE A 127 -12.23 8.82 26.77
C PHE A 127 -12.37 7.83 27.94
N PHE A 128 -11.29 7.14 28.33
CA PHE A 128 -11.34 6.07 29.33
C PHE A 128 -10.59 6.40 30.64
N GLY A 129 -9.94 7.57 30.75
CA GLY A 129 -9.29 8.02 31.98
C GLY A 129 -8.05 7.20 32.39
N LEU A 130 -7.34 6.60 31.42
CA LEU A 130 -6.04 5.92 31.61
C LEU A 130 -4.88 6.92 31.69
#